data_AF-A0A8X6X5X0-F1
#
_entry.id   AF-A0A8X6X5X0-F1
#
_cell.length_a   1.000
_cell.length_b   1.000
_cell.length_c   1.000
_cell.angle_alpha   90.00
_cell.angle_beta   90.00
_cell.angle_gamma   90.00
#
_symmetry.space_group_name_H-M   'P 1'
#
loop_
_entity.id
_entity.type
_entity.pdbx_description
1 polymer ?
#
loop_
_entity_poly.entity_id
_entity_poly.type
_entity_poly.pdbx_seq_one_letter_code
_entity_poly.pdbx_strand_id
1 'polypeptide(L)'
;MLANDRRLSNWFRFSLACNDCFEDIIDEVFELVKDKAIKYKDFTSSRELQIYWTLRKTGDVRSFVSTVRPPSENIVRSNYTAEELAFMHSIKKRNRAGIEYFLNYLPRHRVENITEEHFSSLIDTIVYGGFLALPARLEEQRCDALYFLLSRLNGNVRDNILRQNAFLVLNNFLRYPFFGLFDKYATLLVSHLKEDNTLHLIRRIVVLQFRNEHLFGYELFKDFWSICPEEHKTYVKKECITYHFPGQGLVLSAIRDVEEATAT
;
A
#
# COMPACT_ATOMS: atom_id res chain seq x y z
N MET A 1 -2.26 5.37 25.31
CA MET A 1 -2.15 4.15 24.50
C MET A 1 -3.33 3.24 24.81
N LEU A 2 -4.17 2.89 23.82
CA LEU A 2 -5.43 2.17 24.05
C LEU A 2 -5.23 0.76 24.63
N ALA A 3 -4.12 0.09 24.30
CA ALA A 3 -3.80 -1.24 24.83
C ALA A 3 -3.63 -1.29 26.37
N ASN A 4 -3.39 -0.14 27.02
CA ASN A 4 -3.30 -0.01 28.49
C ASN A 4 -4.64 0.29 29.16
N ASP A 5 -5.72 0.50 28.42
CA ASP A 5 -7.03 0.77 29.03
C ASP A 5 -7.62 -0.52 29.62
N ARG A 6 -7.60 -0.60 30.95
CA ARG A 6 -8.13 -1.74 31.72
C ARG A 6 -9.64 -1.92 31.60
N ARG A 7 -10.36 -0.95 31.01
CA ARG A 7 -11.79 -1.10 30.68
C ARG A 7 -12.03 -2.02 29.49
N LEU A 8 -11.01 -2.26 28.67
CA LEU A 8 -11.08 -3.16 27.52
C LEU A 8 -10.87 -4.61 27.96
N SER A 9 -11.52 -5.56 27.29
CA SER A 9 -11.27 -6.98 27.53
C SER A 9 -9.80 -7.34 27.29
N ASN A 10 -9.24 -8.28 28.08
CA ASN A 10 -7.85 -8.71 27.92
C ASN A 10 -7.56 -9.22 26.49
N TRP A 11 -8.52 -9.90 25.85
CA TRP A 11 -8.37 -10.32 24.46
C TRP A 11 -8.24 -9.15 23.48
N PHE A 12 -9.00 -8.08 23.70
CA PHE A 12 -8.93 -6.90 22.85
C PHE A 12 -7.62 -6.12 23.09
N ARG A 13 -7.18 -5.99 24.34
CA ARG A 13 -5.86 -5.45 24.69
C ARG A 13 -4.74 -6.22 24.01
N PHE A 14 -4.77 -7.56 24.09
CA PHE A 14 -3.82 -8.43 23.41
C PHE A 14 -3.83 -8.23 21.89
N SER A 15 -5.01 -8.15 21.28
CA SER A 15 -5.14 -7.91 19.84
C SER A 15 -4.55 -6.57 19.41
N LEU A 16 -4.77 -5.50 20.19
CA LEU A 16 -4.20 -4.18 19.93
C LEU A 16 -2.68 -4.21 20.09
N ALA A 17 -2.17 -4.76 21.20
CA ALA A 17 -0.74 -4.85 21.46
C ALA A 17 0.00 -5.67 20.39
N CYS A 18 -0.59 -6.77 19.91
CA CYS A 18 -0.06 -7.55 18.79
C CYS A 18 0.01 -6.75 17.49
N ASN A 19 -1.04 -5.98 17.17
CA ASN A 19 -1.07 -5.17 15.95
C ASN A 19 -0.09 -4.00 16.03
N ASP A 20 0.03 -3.35 17.18
CA ASP A 20 0.91 -2.22 17.37
C ASP A 20 2.35 -2.63 17.76
N CYS A 21 2.61 -3.94 17.88
CA CYS A 21 3.90 -4.53 18.27
C CYS A 21 4.45 -4.02 19.61
N PHE A 22 3.57 -3.78 20.60
CA PHE A 22 3.97 -3.39 21.96
C PHE A 22 4.37 -4.62 22.79
N GLU A 23 5.65 -5.02 22.69
CA GLU A 23 6.20 -6.21 23.36
C GLU A 23 5.92 -6.24 24.85
N ASP A 24 6.15 -5.13 25.55
CA ASP A 24 5.91 -5.00 27.00
C ASP A 24 4.47 -5.32 27.40
N ILE A 25 3.49 -4.85 26.63
CA ILE A 25 2.06 -5.11 26.87
C ILE A 25 1.68 -6.52 26.44
N ILE A 26 2.27 -7.03 25.36
CA ILE A 26 2.05 -8.41 24.92
C ILE A 26 2.42 -9.36 26.06
N ASP A 27 3.56 -9.13 26.71
CA ASP A 27 4.04 -9.95 27.82
C ASP A 27 3.08 -9.93 29.01
N GLU A 28 2.62 -8.74 29.40
CA GLU A 28 1.66 -8.57 30.49
C GLU A 28 0.32 -9.27 30.19
N VAL A 29 -0.23 -9.05 29.00
CA VAL A 29 -1.59 -9.45 28.67
C VAL A 29 -1.66 -10.91 28.19
N PHE A 30 -0.59 -11.45 27.60
CA PHE A 30 -0.56 -12.82 27.09
C PHE A 30 -0.88 -13.85 28.17
N GLU A 31 -0.32 -13.71 29.37
CA GLU A 31 -0.61 -14.64 30.48
C GLU A 31 -2.10 -14.67 30.86
N LEU A 32 -2.80 -13.55 30.67
CA LEU A 32 -4.24 -13.44 30.94
C LEU A 32 -5.12 -14.02 29.83
N VAL A 33 -4.57 -14.27 28.65
CA VAL A 33 -5.31 -14.75 27.47
C VAL A 33 -4.72 -16.00 26.83
N LYS A 34 -3.69 -16.61 27.45
CA LYS A 34 -2.87 -17.67 26.87
C LYS A 34 -3.67 -18.81 26.27
N ASP A 35 -4.60 -19.38 27.04
CA ASP A 35 -5.44 -20.50 26.57
C ASP A 35 -6.28 -20.11 25.35
N LYS A 36 -6.81 -18.88 25.37
CA LYS A 36 -7.57 -18.32 24.26
C LYS A 36 -6.68 -18.08 23.04
N ALA A 37 -5.50 -17.49 23.22
CA ALA A 37 -4.53 -17.20 22.16
C ALA A 37 -4.06 -18.49 21.47
N ILE A 38 -3.69 -19.51 22.26
CA ILE A 38 -3.29 -20.83 21.76
C ILE A 38 -4.42 -21.47 20.96
N LYS A 39 -5.68 -21.40 21.43
CA LYS A 39 -6.82 -21.92 20.67
C LYS A 39 -7.05 -21.20 19.35
N TYR A 40 -6.76 -19.90 19.29
CA TYR A 40 -6.98 -19.10 18.07
C TYR A 40 -5.83 -19.15 17.07
N LYS A 41 -4.69 -19.77 17.40
CA LYS A 41 -3.51 -19.80 16.52
C LYS A 41 -3.78 -20.54 15.20
N ASP A 42 -4.77 -21.43 15.16
CA ASP A 42 -5.12 -22.24 13.99
C ASP A 42 -6.13 -21.57 13.04
N PHE A 43 -6.63 -20.37 13.35
CA PHE A 43 -7.59 -19.64 12.51
C PHE A 43 -6.86 -18.64 11.61
N THR A 44 -6.83 -18.91 10.30
CA THR A 44 -5.84 -18.35 9.37
C THR A 44 -6.24 -17.11 8.57
N SER A 45 -7.32 -16.42 8.92
CA SER A 45 -7.67 -15.17 8.23
C SER A 45 -7.88 -14.02 9.21
N SER A 46 -7.12 -12.94 9.01
CA SER A 46 -7.16 -11.64 9.72
C SER A 46 -6.38 -11.50 11.04
N ARG A 47 -5.65 -12.53 11.49
CA ARG A 47 -4.97 -12.52 12.79
C ARG A 47 -3.48 -12.84 12.78
N GLU A 48 -2.81 -12.57 11.66
CA GLU A 48 -1.45 -13.05 11.39
C GLU A 48 -0.44 -12.55 12.44
N LEU A 49 -0.54 -11.31 12.92
CA LEU A 49 0.34 -10.82 14.00
C LEU A 49 -0.01 -11.41 15.37
N GLN A 50 -1.29 -11.63 15.68
CA GLN A 50 -1.66 -12.34 16.92
C GLN A 50 -1.11 -13.78 16.91
N ILE A 51 -1.16 -14.46 15.76
CA ILE A 51 -0.58 -15.80 15.58
C ILE A 51 0.94 -15.74 15.75
N TYR A 52 1.63 -14.81 15.09
CA TYR A 52 3.08 -14.61 15.23
C TYR A 52 3.48 -14.44 16.69
N TRP A 53 2.85 -13.51 17.41
CA TRP A 53 3.16 -13.23 18.81
C TRP A 53 2.81 -14.41 19.73
N THR A 54 1.69 -15.09 19.49
CA THR A 54 1.31 -16.29 20.24
C THR A 54 2.38 -17.37 20.08
N LEU A 55 2.80 -17.66 18.85
CA LEU A 55 3.80 -18.69 18.57
C LEU A 55 5.18 -18.30 19.10
N ARG A 56 5.56 -17.02 19.02
CA ARG A 56 6.78 -16.49 19.64
C ARG A 56 6.77 -16.68 21.16
N LYS A 57 5.64 -16.43 21.83
CA LYS A 57 5.47 -16.64 23.27
C LYS A 57 5.44 -18.09 23.70
N THR A 58 4.97 -19.00 22.86
CA THR A 58 4.98 -20.44 23.15
C THR A 58 6.27 -21.13 22.71
N GLY A 59 7.24 -20.42 22.14
CA GLY A 59 8.49 -21.00 21.64
C GLY A 59 8.35 -21.81 20.34
N ASP A 60 7.23 -21.68 19.64
CA ASP A 60 6.87 -22.44 18.42
C ASP A 60 6.79 -21.52 17.19
N VAL A 61 7.61 -20.46 17.17
CA VAL A 61 7.58 -19.42 16.12
C VAL A 61 7.81 -20.01 14.72
N ARG A 62 8.53 -21.14 14.61
CA ARG A 62 8.75 -21.84 13.34
C ARG A 62 7.45 -22.35 12.70
N SER A 63 6.47 -22.72 13.52
CA SER A 63 5.16 -23.14 13.01
C SER A 63 4.41 -21.99 12.33
N PHE A 64 4.81 -20.73 12.53
CA PHE A 64 4.22 -19.60 11.82
C PHE A 64 4.33 -19.75 10.29
N VAL A 65 5.46 -20.31 9.83
CA VAL A 65 5.74 -20.54 8.40
C VAL A 65 4.79 -21.57 7.80
N SER A 66 4.37 -22.58 8.57
CA SER A 66 3.41 -23.59 8.12
C SER A 66 1.95 -23.18 8.35
N THR A 67 1.69 -22.35 9.36
CA THR A 67 0.34 -21.86 9.70
C THR A 67 -0.14 -20.78 8.74
N VAL A 68 0.75 -19.91 8.26
CA VAL A 68 0.36 -18.75 7.46
C VAL A 68 0.73 -18.93 6.00
N ARG A 69 -0.24 -18.70 5.10
CA ARG A 69 0.02 -18.71 3.65
C ARG A 69 0.80 -17.46 3.26
N PRO A 70 1.94 -17.57 2.56
CA PRO A 70 2.62 -16.41 2.04
C PRO A 70 1.70 -15.62 1.08
N PRO A 71 1.88 -14.29 0.98
CA PRO A 71 1.03 -13.39 0.21
C PRO A 71 0.78 -13.77 -1.26
N SER A 72 1.70 -14.50 -1.88
CA SER A 72 1.62 -15.00 -3.26
C SER A 72 1.53 -16.53 -3.26
N GLU A 73 0.42 -17.06 -3.78
CA GLU A 73 0.04 -18.48 -3.72
C GLU A 73 1.00 -19.44 -4.44
N ASN A 74 1.97 -18.93 -5.21
CA ASN A 74 2.92 -19.73 -6.01
C ASN A 74 4.35 -19.81 -5.44
N ILE A 75 4.60 -19.29 -4.23
CA ILE A 75 5.92 -19.44 -3.63
C ILE A 75 5.99 -20.79 -2.93
N VAL A 76 6.71 -21.72 -3.58
CA VAL A 76 7.30 -22.92 -2.96
C VAL A 76 7.83 -22.51 -1.60
N ARG A 77 7.30 -23.13 -0.52
CA ARG A 77 7.72 -23.00 0.91
C ARG A 77 9.17 -22.50 1.05
N SER A 78 9.34 -21.18 0.99
CA SER A 78 10.64 -20.54 0.79
C SER A 78 11.35 -20.33 2.13
N ASN A 79 12.66 -20.07 2.05
CA ASN A 79 13.59 -19.80 3.16
C ASN A 79 13.28 -18.51 3.96
N TYR A 80 12.01 -18.12 4.09
CA TYR A 80 11.60 -16.99 4.90
C TYR A 80 11.47 -17.39 6.36
N THR A 81 12.03 -16.57 7.22
CA THR A 81 11.84 -16.65 8.67
C THR A 81 10.43 -16.20 9.05
N ALA A 82 10.02 -16.50 10.29
CA ALA A 82 8.71 -16.11 10.77
C ALA A 82 8.57 -14.57 10.83
N GLU A 83 9.64 -13.88 11.17
CA GLU A 83 9.75 -12.42 11.21
C GLU A 83 9.56 -11.80 9.83
N GLU A 84 10.15 -12.41 8.80
CA GLU A 84 10.02 -11.94 7.41
C GLU A 84 8.59 -12.11 6.89
N LEU A 85 7.96 -13.24 7.21
CA LEU A 85 6.55 -13.42 6.91
C LEU A 85 5.68 -12.42 7.68
N ALA A 86 5.94 -12.20 8.97
CA ALA A 86 5.19 -11.24 9.78
C ALA A 86 5.36 -9.80 9.25
N PHE A 87 6.54 -9.45 8.74
CA PHE A 87 6.80 -8.20 8.02
C PHE A 87 5.96 -8.11 6.74
N MET A 88 5.99 -9.12 5.88
CA MET A 88 5.20 -9.15 4.64
C MET A 88 3.70 -9.02 4.91
N HIS A 89 3.19 -9.70 5.94
CA HIS A 89 1.80 -9.57 6.37
C HIS A 89 1.50 -8.16 6.90
N SER A 90 2.42 -7.54 7.63
CA SER A 90 2.27 -6.15 8.08
C SER A 90 2.13 -5.20 6.90
N ILE A 91 2.93 -5.36 5.84
CA ILE A 91 2.79 -4.58 4.60
C ILE A 91 1.44 -4.85 3.94
N LYS A 92 1.08 -6.12 3.71
CA LYS A 92 -0.20 -6.51 3.08
C LYS A 92 -1.42 -5.96 3.84
N LYS A 93 -1.35 -5.91 5.17
CA LYS A 93 -2.42 -5.36 6.02
C LYS A 93 -2.36 -3.85 6.18
N ARG A 94 -1.31 -3.18 5.68
CA ARG A 94 -1.06 -1.74 5.83
C ARG A 94 -0.86 -1.34 7.29
N ASN A 95 -0.27 -2.24 8.06
CA ASN A 95 -0.01 -2.02 9.47
C ASN A 95 1.31 -1.27 9.65
N ARG A 96 1.25 0.06 9.72
CA ARG A 96 2.44 0.91 9.88
C ARG A 96 3.29 0.54 11.09
N ALA A 97 2.67 0.27 12.25
CA ALA A 97 3.39 -0.08 13.47
C ALA A 97 4.16 -1.40 13.28
N GLY A 98 3.51 -2.41 12.68
CA GLY A 98 4.17 -3.67 12.32
C GLY A 98 5.32 -3.47 11.32
N ILE A 99 5.10 -2.69 10.26
CA ILE A 99 6.15 -2.37 9.28
C ILE A 99 7.34 -1.73 9.99
N GLU A 100 7.11 -0.69 10.80
CA GLU A 100 8.16 0.03 11.53
C GLU A 100 8.92 -0.87 12.51
N TYR A 101 8.20 -1.70 13.26
CA TYR A 101 8.79 -2.68 14.17
C TYR A 101 9.74 -3.62 13.42
N PHE A 102 9.28 -4.26 12.36
CA PHE A 102 10.08 -5.25 11.63
C PHE A 102 11.21 -4.61 10.81
N LEU A 103 11.07 -3.36 10.36
CA LEU A 103 12.18 -2.61 9.75
C LEU A 103 13.33 -2.37 10.73
N ASN A 104 13.04 -2.19 12.02
CA ASN A 104 14.05 -2.04 13.06
C ASN A 104 14.65 -3.38 13.50
N TYR A 105 13.91 -4.48 13.31
CA TYR A 105 14.31 -5.82 13.75
C TYR A 105 15.08 -6.62 12.69
N LEU A 106 14.66 -6.54 11.42
CA LEU A 106 15.22 -7.32 10.33
C LEU A 106 16.46 -6.65 9.72
N PRO A 107 17.44 -7.45 9.23
CA PRO A 107 18.57 -6.89 8.48
C PRO A 107 18.09 -6.15 7.24
N ARG A 108 18.65 -4.96 7.00
CA ARG A 108 18.25 -4.07 5.88
C ARG A 108 18.20 -4.77 4.51
N HIS A 109 19.21 -5.58 4.18
CA HIS A 109 19.25 -6.28 2.90
C HIS A 109 18.10 -7.28 2.73
N ARG A 110 17.64 -7.91 3.82
CA ARG A 110 16.48 -8.83 3.78
C ARG A 110 15.19 -8.07 3.53
N VAL A 111 15.00 -6.95 4.23
CA VAL A 111 13.88 -6.03 4.01
C VAL A 111 13.82 -5.58 2.55
N GLU A 112 14.96 -5.12 2.01
CA GLU A 112 15.03 -4.61 0.63
C GLU A 112 14.70 -5.71 -0.38
N ASN A 113 15.29 -6.91 -0.25
CA ASN A 113 15.00 -8.05 -1.12
C ASN A 113 13.52 -8.46 -1.07
N ILE A 114 12.95 -8.60 0.13
CA ILE A 114 11.53 -8.96 0.31
C ILE A 114 10.63 -7.90 -0.31
N THR A 115 10.95 -6.62 -0.07
CA THR A 115 10.13 -5.52 -0.57
C THR A 115 10.18 -5.49 -2.09
N GLU A 116 11.34 -5.66 -2.69
CA GLU A 116 11.53 -5.69 -4.15
C GLU A 116 10.82 -6.90 -4.79
N GLU A 117 11.01 -8.10 -4.25
CA GLU A 117 10.44 -9.35 -4.79
C GLU A 117 8.91 -9.37 -4.73
N HIS A 118 8.33 -8.80 -3.66
CA HIS A 118 6.89 -8.90 -3.40
C HIS A 118 6.12 -7.60 -3.60
N PHE A 119 6.78 -6.53 -4.04
CA PHE A 119 6.18 -5.19 -4.07
C PHE A 119 4.82 -5.18 -4.78
N SER A 120 4.76 -5.75 -5.99
CA SER A 120 3.54 -5.76 -6.79
C SER A 120 2.41 -6.50 -6.07
N SER A 121 2.67 -7.68 -5.48
CA SER A 121 1.67 -8.43 -4.72
C SER A 121 1.21 -7.70 -3.45
N LEU A 122 2.15 -7.04 -2.77
CA LEU A 122 1.90 -6.30 -1.54
C LEU A 122 1.05 -5.05 -1.81
N ILE A 123 1.20 -4.42 -2.98
CA ILE A 123 0.46 -3.21 -3.39
C ILE A 123 -0.76 -3.53 -4.27
N ASP A 124 -0.85 -4.70 -4.92
CA ASP A 124 -1.98 -5.10 -5.77
C ASP A 124 -3.29 -5.21 -4.98
N THR A 125 -3.20 -5.66 -3.73
CA THR A 125 -4.35 -5.67 -2.80
C THR A 125 -4.90 -4.27 -2.50
N ILE A 126 -4.11 -3.22 -2.79
CA ILE A 126 -4.48 -1.81 -2.63
C ILE A 126 -5.17 -1.28 -3.90
N VAL A 127 -4.78 -1.79 -5.08
CA VAL A 127 -5.28 -1.35 -6.40
C VAL A 127 -6.57 -2.05 -6.82
N TYR A 128 -6.73 -3.34 -6.51
CA TYR A 128 -7.90 -4.15 -6.91
C TYR A 128 -8.89 -4.42 -5.78
N GLY A 129 -8.58 -3.99 -4.54
CA GLY A 129 -9.44 -4.10 -3.37
C GLY A 129 -10.66 -3.16 -3.45
N GLY A 130 -11.59 -3.47 -4.36
CA GLY A 130 -12.95 -2.93 -4.45
C GLY A 130 -13.05 -1.48 -4.95
N PHE A 131 -13.86 -1.28 -6.00
CA PHE A 131 -14.41 0.03 -6.40
C PHE A 131 -15.31 0.69 -5.33
N LEU A 132 -15.45 0.06 -4.16
CA LEU A 132 -16.15 0.61 -3.02
C LEU A 132 -15.24 1.66 -2.38
N ALA A 133 -15.67 2.92 -2.43
CA ALA A 133 -15.03 4.00 -1.70
C ALA A 133 -14.82 3.53 -0.27
N LEU A 134 -13.56 3.39 0.13
CA LEU A 134 -13.28 3.14 1.52
C LEU A 134 -13.48 4.46 2.27
N PRO A 135 -13.85 4.40 3.55
CA PRO A 135 -13.75 5.56 4.41
C PRO A 135 -12.41 6.26 4.20
N ALA A 136 -12.40 7.59 4.01
CA ALA A 136 -11.18 8.37 3.71
C ALA A 136 -10.00 8.04 4.62
N ARG A 137 -10.26 7.80 5.92
CA ARG A 137 -9.26 7.36 6.90
C ARG A 137 -8.52 6.06 6.53
N LEU A 138 -9.20 5.10 5.90
CA LEU A 138 -8.57 3.86 5.41
C LEU A 138 -7.79 4.08 4.11
N GLU A 139 -8.09 5.14 3.35
CA GLU A 139 -7.31 5.58 2.19
C GLU A 139 -6.03 6.30 2.61
N GLU A 140 -6.11 7.14 3.63
CA GLU A 140 -4.95 7.80 4.23
C GLU A 140 -3.91 6.79 4.74
N GLN A 141 -4.36 5.80 5.52
CA GLN A 141 -3.49 4.74 6.03
C GLN A 141 -2.79 3.92 4.92
N ARG A 142 -3.39 3.83 3.73
CA ARG A 142 -2.79 3.10 2.59
C ARG A 142 -1.57 3.82 2.05
N CYS A 143 -1.74 5.08 1.69
CA CYS A 143 -0.67 5.83 1.05
C CYS A 143 0.41 6.20 2.07
N ASP A 144 0.06 6.39 3.34
CA ASP A 144 1.03 6.52 4.44
C ASP A 144 1.95 5.31 4.55
N ALA A 145 1.39 4.09 4.54
CA ALA A 145 2.19 2.86 4.63
C ALA A 145 3.09 2.68 3.41
N LEU A 146 2.58 2.94 2.20
CA LEU A 146 3.35 2.90 0.95
C LEU A 146 4.49 3.93 0.97
N TYR A 147 4.19 5.17 1.36
CA TYR A 147 5.19 6.23 1.46
C TYR A 147 6.26 5.89 2.47
N PHE A 148 5.85 5.47 3.66
CA PHE A 148 6.77 5.06 4.72
C PHE A 148 7.69 3.95 4.23
N LEU A 149 7.15 2.90 3.59
CA LEU A 149 7.94 1.82 3.03
C LEU A 149 8.97 2.33 2.01
N LEU A 150 8.53 3.11 1.01
CA LEU A 150 9.41 3.67 -0.03
C LEU A 150 10.48 4.59 0.56
N SER A 151 10.18 5.33 1.63
CA SER A 151 11.14 6.23 2.30
C SER A 151 12.28 5.47 2.99
N ARG A 152 12.09 4.19 3.31
CA ARG A 152 13.02 3.36 4.06
C ARG A 152 13.94 2.52 3.16
N LEU A 153 13.62 2.41 1.88
CA LEU A 153 14.43 1.68 0.90
C LEU A 153 15.64 2.49 0.45
N ASN A 154 16.73 1.79 0.10
CA ASN A 154 17.82 2.38 -0.67
C ASN A 154 17.29 3.00 -1.99
N GLY A 155 17.91 4.11 -2.43
CA GLY A 155 17.57 4.79 -3.69
C GLY A 155 17.51 3.86 -4.89
N ASN A 156 18.47 2.94 -5.06
CA ASN A 156 18.48 2.03 -6.22
C ASN A 156 17.29 1.07 -6.21
N VAL A 157 17.00 0.46 -5.05
CA VAL A 157 15.88 -0.48 -4.89
C VAL A 157 14.54 0.25 -5.05
N ARG A 158 14.42 1.43 -4.42
CA ARG A 158 13.25 2.29 -4.54
C ARG A 158 12.99 2.66 -6.01
N ASP A 159 14.01 3.13 -6.72
CA ASP A 159 13.85 3.55 -8.10
C ASP A 159 13.50 2.37 -9.00
N ASN A 160 14.10 1.19 -8.79
CA ASN A 160 13.71 -0.02 -9.52
C ASN A 160 12.24 -0.37 -9.31
N ILE A 161 11.78 -0.36 -8.05
CA ILE A 161 10.38 -0.59 -7.70
C ILE A 161 9.46 0.44 -8.38
N LEU A 162 9.80 1.73 -8.33
CA LEU A 162 9.00 2.80 -8.93
C LEU A 162 8.88 2.61 -10.46
N ARG A 163 9.96 2.20 -11.13
CA ARG A 163 9.94 1.91 -12.58
C ARG A 163 9.06 0.72 -12.92
N GLN A 164 9.22 -0.38 -12.19
CA GLN A 164 8.48 -1.63 -12.46
C GLN A 164 6.98 -1.51 -12.12
N ASN A 165 6.63 -0.62 -11.19
CA ASN A 165 5.29 -0.52 -10.62
C ASN A 165 4.66 0.87 -10.82
N ALA A 166 5.10 1.62 -11.85
CA ALA A 166 4.74 3.02 -12.06
C ALA A 166 3.23 3.29 -11.97
N PHE A 167 2.44 2.48 -12.68
CA PHE A 167 0.98 2.57 -12.65
C PHE A 167 0.38 2.36 -11.26
N LEU A 168 0.81 1.32 -10.54
CA LEU A 168 0.28 0.98 -9.22
C LEU A 168 0.59 2.08 -8.20
N VAL A 169 1.80 2.63 -8.27
CA VAL A 169 2.25 3.72 -7.37
C VAL A 169 1.52 5.02 -7.69
N LEU A 170 1.43 5.43 -8.97
CA LEU A 170 0.70 6.63 -9.38
C LEU A 170 -0.77 6.57 -8.99
N ASN A 171 -1.42 5.42 -9.18
CA ASN A 171 -2.82 5.21 -8.80
C ASN A 171 -3.08 5.39 -7.29
N ASN A 172 -2.03 5.30 -6.46
CA ASN A 172 -2.11 5.62 -5.03
C ASN A 172 -1.78 7.09 -4.74
N PHE A 173 -0.70 7.64 -5.33
CA PHE A 173 -0.27 9.02 -5.04
C PHE A 173 -1.18 10.09 -5.60
N LEU A 174 -1.93 9.79 -6.67
CA LEU A 174 -2.92 10.69 -7.24
C LEU A 174 -4.22 10.76 -6.42
N ARG A 175 -4.23 10.28 -5.17
CA ARG A 175 -5.36 10.42 -4.23
C ARG A 175 -5.02 11.44 -3.15
N TYR A 176 -5.95 12.35 -2.83
CA TYR A 176 -5.79 13.29 -1.71
C TYR A 176 -5.62 12.53 -0.37
N PRO A 177 -4.79 13.02 0.58
CA PRO A 177 -3.92 14.20 0.54
C PRO A 177 -2.50 13.98 -0.02
N PHE A 178 -2.24 12.89 -0.74
CA PHE A 178 -0.87 12.46 -1.08
C PHE A 178 -0.24 13.16 -2.28
N PHE A 179 -0.75 14.33 -2.66
CA PHE A 179 -0.27 15.07 -3.83
C PHE A 179 1.20 15.49 -3.71
N GLY A 180 1.67 15.87 -2.52
CA GLY A 180 3.10 16.16 -2.32
C GLY A 180 4.02 14.96 -2.58
N LEU A 181 3.50 13.73 -2.58
CA LEU A 181 4.25 12.53 -2.97
C LEU A 181 4.25 12.30 -4.46
N PHE A 182 3.19 12.74 -5.15
CA PHE A 182 3.19 12.81 -6.60
C PHE A 182 4.37 13.68 -7.05
N ASP A 183 4.45 14.93 -6.61
CA ASP A 183 5.51 15.88 -7.03
C ASP A 183 6.93 15.31 -6.89
N LYS A 184 7.18 14.53 -5.83
CA LYS A 184 8.49 13.92 -5.58
C LYS A 184 8.90 12.86 -6.60
N TYR A 185 7.95 12.07 -7.11
CA TYR A 185 8.25 10.90 -7.95
C TYR A 185 7.58 10.95 -9.32
N ALA A 186 6.77 11.98 -9.60
CA ALA A 186 5.89 12.05 -10.75
C ALA A 186 6.65 11.92 -12.06
N THR A 187 7.74 12.66 -12.26
CA THR A 187 8.55 12.59 -13.48
C THR A 187 9.07 11.18 -13.74
N LEU A 188 9.62 10.53 -12.72
CA LEU A 188 10.14 9.15 -12.84
C LEU A 188 9.02 8.16 -13.13
N LEU A 189 7.89 8.28 -12.44
CA LEU A 189 6.78 7.35 -12.58
C LEU A 189 6.09 7.50 -13.94
N VAL A 190 5.84 8.73 -14.37
CA VAL A 190 5.18 9.04 -15.64
C VAL A 190 6.05 8.60 -16.82
N SER A 191 7.38 8.74 -16.75
CA SER A 191 8.28 8.29 -17.81
C SER A 191 8.35 6.77 -18.00
N HIS A 192 7.82 5.99 -17.06
CA HIS A 192 7.78 4.52 -17.11
C HIS A 192 6.34 3.99 -17.26
N LEU A 193 5.36 4.88 -17.39
CA LEU A 193 3.98 4.49 -17.62
C LEU A 193 3.82 4.04 -19.08
N LYS A 194 2.94 3.07 -19.33
CA LYS A 194 2.53 2.72 -20.70
C LYS A 194 1.33 3.58 -21.10
N GLU A 195 1.12 3.80 -22.39
CA GLU A 195 -0.04 4.56 -22.92
C GLU A 195 -1.38 4.01 -22.41
N ASP A 196 -1.62 2.69 -22.52
CA ASP A 196 -2.83 2.03 -22.02
C ASP A 196 -3.02 2.24 -20.50
N ASN A 197 -1.92 2.16 -19.74
CA ASN A 197 -1.94 2.39 -18.29
C ASN A 197 -2.23 3.85 -17.95
N THR A 198 -1.83 4.79 -18.81
CA THR A 198 -2.15 6.21 -18.68
C THR A 198 -3.64 6.43 -18.83
N LEU A 199 -4.25 5.89 -19.89
CA LEU A 199 -5.69 6.00 -20.10
C LEU A 199 -6.47 5.34 -18.94
N HIS A 200 -6.04 4.17 -18.47
CA HIS A 200 -6.66 3.51 -17.32
C HIS A 200 -6.55 4.36 -16.05
N LEU A 201 -5.39 4.94 -15.77
CA LEU A 201 -5.18 5.81 -14.61
C LEU A 201 -6.12 7.03 -14.66
N ILE A 202 -6.20 7.69 -15.81
CA ILE A 202 -7.06 8.87 -16.01
C ILE A 202 -8.54 8.53 -15.85
N ARG A 203 -9.00 7.44 -16.48
CA ARG A 203 -10.39 6.97 -16.31
C ARG A 203 -10.72 6.71 -14.84
N ARG A 204 -9.78 6.16 -14.06
CA ARG A 204 -9.98 5.93 -12.63
C ARG A 204 -10.06 7.23 -11.84
N ILE A 205 -9.16 8.18 -12.10
CA ILE A 205 -9.16 9.49 -11.45
C ILE A 205 -10.47 10.22 -11.68
N VAL A 206 -10.91 10.28 -12.94
CA VAL A 206 -12.15 10.96 -13.33
C VAL A 206 -13.36 10.32 -12.65
N VAL A 207 -13.44 8.98 -12.62
CA VAL A 207 -14.49 8.27 -11.87
C VAL A 207 -14.46 8.60 -10.37
N LEU A 208 -13.28 8.69 -9.77
CA LEU A 208 -13.14 9.04 -8.35
C LEU A 208 -13.56 10.49 -8.08
N GLN A 209 -13.22 11.42 -8.97
CA GLN A 209 -13.59 12.83 -8.85
C GLN A 209 -15.12 13.03 -8.88
N PHE A 210 -15.83 12.30 -9.75
CA PHE A 210 -17.31 12.35 -9.77
C PHE A 210 -17.96 11.68 -8.56
N ARG A 211 -17.28 10.71 -7.92
CA ARG A 211 -17.82 10.01 -6.76
C ARG A 211 -17.53 10.73 -5.44
N ASN A 212 -16.42 11.47 -5.39
CA ASN A 212 -15.95 12.16 -4.21
C ASN A 212 -15.47 13.55 -4.62
N GLU A 213 -16.32 14.56 -4.46
CA GLU A 213 -16.15 15.96 -4.91
C GLU A 213 -14.88 16.67 -4.36
N HIS A 214 -14.05 16.01 -3.55
CA HIS A 214 -12.94 16.60 -2.81
C HIS A 214 -11.60 15.85 -2.89
N LEU A 215 -11.50 14.74 -3.64
CA LEU A 215 -10.29 13.90 -3.61
C LEU A 215 -9.29 14.19 -4.74
N PHE A 216 -9.64 15.02 -5.72
CA PHE A 216 -8.80 15.30 -6.88
C PHE A 216 -8.99 16.74 -7.41
N GLY A 217 -7.94 17.54 -7.37
CA GLY A 217 -7.95 18.94 -7.84
C GLY A 217 -7.56 19.07 -9.32
N TYR A 218 -8.16 20.01 -10.04
CA TYR A 218 -7.84 20.29 -11.45
C TYR A 218 -6.36 20.63 -11.68
N GLU A 219 -5.73 21.32 -10.74
CA GLU A 219 -4.30 21.68 -10.81
C GLU A 219 -3.40 20.45 -10.89
N LEU A 220 -3.64 19.43 -10.05
CA LEU A 220 -2.89 18.18 -10.09
C LEU A 220 -3.04 17.45 -11.43
N PHE A 221 -4.20 17.62 -12.06
CA PHE A 221 -4.45 17.08 -13.38
C PHE A 221 -3.58 17.76 -14.44
N LYS A 222 -3.44 19.10 -14.37
CA LYS A 222 -2.51 19.85 -15.23
C LYS A 222 -1.05 19.48 -14.92
N ASP A 223 -0.67 19.34 -13.66
CA ASP A 223 0.68 18.94 -13.26
C ASP A 223 1.03 17.54 -13.79
N PHE A 224 0.06 16.63 -13.81
CA PHE A 224 0.24 15.34 -14.46
C PHE A 224 0.48 15.47 -15.97
N TRP A 225 -0.31 16.29 -16.67
CA TRP A 225 -0.16 16.46 -18.11
C TRP A 225 1.09 17.26 -18.50
N SER A 226 1.58 18.17 -17.66
CA SER A 226 2.77 18.97 -17.93
C SER A 226 4.04 18.13 -18.02
N ILE A 227 4.08 17.00 -17.30
CA ILE A 227 5.21 16.05 -17.32
C ILE A 227 4.95 14.82 -18.18
N CYS A 228 3.74 14.65 -18.72
CA CYS A 228 3.40 13.51 -19.56
C CYS A 228 4.08 13.59 -20.93
N PRO A 229 4.64 12.47 -21.44
CA PRO A 229 5.10 12.38 -22.82
C PRO A 229 3.99 12.74 -23.82
N GLU A 230 4.36 13.32 -24.94
CA GLU A 230 3.41 13.80 -25.94
C GLU A 230 2.65 12.65 -26.61
N GLU A 231 3.30 11.49 -26.72
CA GLU A 231 2.69 10.25 -27.21
C GLU A 231 1.49 9.85 -26.33
N HIS A 232 1.60 10.01 -25.01
CA HIS A 232 0.55 9.68 -24.08
C HIS A 232 -0.64 10.63 -24.19
N LYS A 233 -0.40 11.93 -24.33
CA LYS A 233 -1.45 12.93 -24.55
C LYS A 233 -2.20 12.64 -25.85
N THR A 234 -1.44 12.37 -26.93
CA THR A 234 -2.00 12.04 -28.24
C THR A 234 -2.86 10.79 -28.18
N TYR A 235 -2.37 9.73 -27.53
CA TYR A 235 -3.11 8.48 -27.31
C TYR A 235 -4.41 8.73 -26.56
N VAL A 236 -4.37 9.44 -25.42
CA VAL A 236 -5.57 9.70 -24.61
C VAL A 236 -6.59 10.58 -25.34
N LYS A 237 -6.17 11.60 -26.11
CA LYS A 237 -7.09 12.41 -26.93
C LYS A 237 -7.84 11.52 -27.93
N LYS A 238 -7.12 10.65 -28.65
CA LYS A 238 -7.71 9.72 -29.62
C LYS A 238 -8.75 8.80 -28.94
N GLU A 239 -8.38 8.24 -27.79
CA GLU A 239 -9.24 7.32 -27.04
C GLU A 239 -10.49 8.01 -26.45
N CYS A 240 -10.40 9.28 -26.08
CA CYS A 240 -11.57 10.08 -25.68
C CYS A 240 -12.57 10.21 -26.85
N ILE A 241 -12.07 10.53 -28.06
CA ILE A 241 -12.91 10.65 -29.26
C ILE A 241 -13.58 9.30 -29.59
N THR A 242 -12.87 8.19 -29.44
CA THR A 242 -13.41 6.86 -29.78
C THR A 242 -14.41 6.34 -28.75
N TYR A 243 -14.13 6.43 -27.46
CA TYR A 243 -14.85 5.64 -26.44
C TYR A 243 -15.78 6.44 -25.53
N HIS A 244 -15.88 7.77 -25.66
CA HIS A 244 -16.86 8.63 -24.98
C HIS A 244 -17.14 8.24 -23.52
N PHE A 245 -16.22 8.54 -22.60
CA PHE A 245 -16.40 8.22 -21.17
C PHE A 245 -16.74 9.46 -20.32
N PRO A 246 -17.44 9.30 -19.18
CA PRO A 246 -17.76 10.41 -18.28
C PRO A 246 -16.52 11.21 -17.88
N GLY A 247 -16.58 12.53 -17.99
CA GLY A 247 -15.49 13.47 -17.64
C GLY A 247 -14.37 13.60 -18.66
N GLN A 248 -14.49 13.01 -19.85
CA GLN A 248 -13.54 13.26 -20.94
C GLN A 248 -13.35 14.74 -21.27
N GLY A 249 -14.39 15.59 -21.08
CA GLY A 249 -14.29 17.03 -21.31
C GLY A 249 -13.29 17.69 -20.36
N LEU A 250 -13.22 17.23 -19.10
CA LEU A 250 -12.21 17.66 -18.14
C LEU A 250 -10.82 17.21 -18.60
N VAL A 251 -10.73 15.96 -19.09
CA VAL A 251 -9.48 15.40 -19.60
C VAL A 251 -8.89 16.25 -20.72
N LEU A 252 -9.70 16.49 -21.76
CA LEU A 252 -9.31 17.25 -22.94
C LEU A 252 -9.01 18.71 -22.60
N SER A 253 -9.77 19.32 -21.68
CA SER A 253 -9.54 20.72 -21.28
C SER A 253 -8.18 20.89 -20.62
N ALA A 254 -7.79 20.01 -19.69
CA ALA A 254 -6.50 20.16 -19.03
C ALA A 254 -5.31 19.88 -19.93
N ILE A 255 -5.42 18.92 -20.87
CA ILE A 255 -4.37 18.69 -21.86
C ILE A 255 -4.19 19.96 -22.72
N ARG A 256 -5.29 20.54 -23.19
CA ARG A 256 -5.27 21.78 -23.98
C ARG A 256 -4.64 22.94 -23.19
N ASP A 257 -5.07 23.14 -21.95
CA ASP A 257 -4.55 24.24 -21.11
C ASP A 257 -3.03 24.11 -20.90
N VAL A 258 -2.51 22.88 -20.75
CA VAL A 258 -1.07 22.63 -20.65
C VAL A 258 -0.35 22.91 -21.97
N GLU A 259 -0.91 22.49 -23.10
CA GLU A 259 -0.33 22.73 -24.43
C GLU A 259 -0.24 24.21 -24.77
N GLU A 260 -1.31 24.96 -24.48
CA GLU A 260 -1.36 26.41 -24.65
C GLU A 260 -0.30 27.12 -23.78
N ALA A 261 -0.10 26.67 -22.53
CA ALA A 261 0.90 27.23 -21.63
C ALA A 261 2.35 26.95 -22.06
N THR A 262 2.60 25.87 -22.79
CA THR A 262 3.95 25.53 -23.31
C THR A 262 4.29 26.16 -24.65
N ALA A 263 3.29 26.71 -25.36
CA ALA A 263 3.47 27.33 -26.68
C ALA A 263 3.87 28.82 -26.61
N THR A 264 3.77 29.44 -25.43
CA THR A 264 4.15 30.83 -25.12
C THR A 264 5.54 30.95 -24.55
#